data_AF-A0A2A4P1D6-F1
#
_entry.id   AF-A0A2A4P1D6-F1
#
_cell.length_a   1.000
_cell.length_b   1.000
_cell.length_c   1.000
_cell.angle_alpha   90.00
_cell.angle_beta   90.00
_cell.angle_gamma   90.00
#
_symmetry.space_group_name_H-M   'P 1'
#
loop_
_entity.id
_entity.type
_entity.pdbx_description
1 polymer ?
#
loop_
_entity_poly.entity_id
_entity_poly.type
_entity_poly.pdbx_seq_one_letter_code
_entity_poly.pdbx_strand_id
1 'polypeptide(L)' 'MEKEAFNKLINKAKKSIKPRSFQQVSLVKKKITTEIQFSFYIEKSVLKKLKIKAIEQSVSLKHLINTAILKELGT' A
#
# COMPACT_ATOMS: atom_id res chain seq x y z
N MET A 1 -10.82 54.61 -16.61
CA MET A 1 -11.04 53.59 -17.66
C MET A 1 -9.96 52.51 -17.69
N GLU A 2 -8.65 52.84 -17.64
CA GLU A 2 -7.59 51.81 -17.71
C GLU A 2 -7.47 50.90 -16.47
N LYS A 3 -7.61 51.46 -15.26
CA LYS A 3 -7.59 50.69 -14.00
C LYS A 3 -8.70 49.64 -13.92
N GLU A 4 -9.85 49.93 -14.53
CA GLU A 4 -11.00 49.04 -14.57
C GLU A 4 -10.77 47.86 -15.53
N ALA A 5 -10.07 48.09 -16.65
CA ALA A 5 -9.67 47.05 -17.58
C ALA A 5 -8.65 46.09 -16.95
N PHE A 6 -7.67 46.62 -16.21
CA PHE A 6 -6.70 45.81 -15.48
C PHE A 6 -7.35 44.95 -14.38
N ASN A 7 -8.26 45.54 -13.59
CA ASN A 7 -9.00 44.81 -12.57
C ASN A 7 -9.90 43.70 -13.16
N LYS A 8 -10.47 43.93 -14.35
CA LYS A 8 -11.22 42.88 -15.09
C LYS A 8 -10.33 41.71 -15.49
N LEU A 9 -9.09 41.96 -15.92
CA LEU A 9 -8.13 40.89 -16.28
C LEU A 9 -7.71 40.07 -15.04
N ILE A 10 -7.38 40.74 -13.94
CA ILE A 10 -7.02 40.08 -12.67
C ILE A 10 -8.17 39.19 -12.18
N ASN A 11 -9.41 39.68 -12.23
CA ASN A 11 -10.58 38.93 -11.80
C ASN A 11 -10.90 37.74 -12.70
N LYS A 12 -10.61 37.85 -14.01
CA LYS A 12 -10.76 36.74 -14.96
C LYS A 12 -9.70 35.65 -14.74
N ALA A 13 -8.46 36.05 -14.46
CA ALA A 13 -7.37 35.13 -14.12
C ALA A 13 -7.67 34.37 -12.81
N LYS A 14 -8.10 35.07 -11.75
CA LYS A 14 -8.48 34.46 -10.47
C LYS A 14 -9.62 33.44 -10.59
N LYS A 15 -10.61 33.69 -11.45
CA LYS A 15 -11.73 32.75 -11.72
C LYS A 15 -11.30 31.49 -12.49
N SER A 16 -10.22 31.54 -13.27
CA SER A 16 -9.69 30.38 -14.01
C SER A 16 -8.85 29.43 -13.16
N ILE A 17 -8.47 29.83 -11.94
CA ILE A 17 -7.76 28.98 -10.99
C ILE A 17 -8.80 28.03 -10.38
N LYS A 18 -9.09 26.94 -11.09
CA LYS A 18 -9.84 25.82 -10.50
C LYS A 18 -9.05 25.32 -9.28
N PRO A 19 -9.70 25.09 -8.13
CA PRO A 19 -9.01 24.52 -6.98
C PRO A 19 -8.41 23.17 -7.41
N ARG A 20 -7.07 23.06 -7.40
CA ARG A 20 -6.40 21.78 -7.61
C ARG A 20 -6.95 20.83 -6.55
N SER A 21 -7.46 19.68 -6.98
CA SER A 21 -7.78 18.58 -6.07
C SER A 21 -6.45 18.12 -5.45
N PHE A 22 -6.15 18.57 -4.23
CA PHE A 22 -5.01 18.06 -3.49
C PHE A 22 -5.41 16.70 -2.94
N GLN A 23 -4.72 15.66 -3.40
CA GLN A 23 -4.91 14.31 -2.91
C GLN A 23 -4.27 14.23 -1.52
N GLN A 24 -5.10 14.12 -0.48
CA GLN A 24 -4.61 14.01 0.88
C GLN A 24 -3.97 12.64 1.06
N VAL A 25 -2.63 12.60 1.13
CA VAL A 25 -1.89 11.38 1.48
C VAL A 25 -2.12 11.16 2.97
N SER A 26 -3.07 10.30 3.31
CA SER A 26 -3.32 9.92 4.70
C SER A 26 -2.27 8.89 5.12
N LEU A 27 -1.63 9.14 6.26
CA LEU A 27 -0.81 8.15 6.93
C LEU A 27 -1.69 6.95 7.27
N VAL A 28 -1.40 5.80 6.66
CA VAL A 28 -2.05 4.54 6.99
C VAL A 28 -1.80 4.29 8.47
N LYS A 29 -2.88 4.24 9.28
CA LYS A 29 -2.79 3.91 10.71
C LYS A 29 -2.01 2.59 10.83
N LYS A 30 -0.84 2.63 11.46
CA LYS A 30 -0.06 1.42 11.74
C LYS A 30 -0.95 0.49 12.55
N LYS A 31 -1.29 -0.67 11.99
CA LYS A 31 -1.96 -1.72 12.75
C LYS A 31 -1.00 -2.11 13.88
N ILE A 32 -1.48 -2.07 15.11
CA ILE A 32 -0.76 -2.61 16.26
C ILE A 32 -0.86 -4.13 16.11
N THR A 33 0.20 -4.74 15.60
CA THR A 33 0.32 -6.19 15.45
C THR A 33 1.53 -6.66 16.23
N THR A 34 1.40 -7.80 16.90
CA THR A 34 2.53 -8.50 17.54
C THR A 34 3.49 -9.12 16.51
N GLU A 35 3.09 -9.18 15.25
CA GLU A 35 3.86 -9.76 14.16
C GLU A 35 4.86 -8.76 13.58
N ILE A 36 6.10 -9.23 13.35
CA ILE A 36 7.17 -8.49 12.70
C ILE A 36 7.30 -8.99 11.25
N GLN A 37 7.36 -8.07 10.29
CA GLN A 37 7.66 -8.44 8.90
C GLN A 37 9.12 -8.86 8.78
N PHE A 38 9.37 -10.04 8.21
CA PHE A 38 10.70 -10.50 7.85
C PHE A 38 10.73 -10.89 6.38
N SER A 39 11.92 -10.85 5.76
CA SER A 39 12.08 -11.13 4.33
C SER A 39 13.44 -11.80 4.08
N PHE A 40 13.44 -12.81 3.20
CA PHE A 40 14.62 -13.57 2.82
C PHE A 40 14.45 -14.10 1.39
N TYR A 41 15.55 -14.49 0.76
CA TYR A 41 15.53 -15.09 -0.57
C TYR A 41 15.20 -16.59 -0.49
N ILE A 42 14.37 -17.05 -1.42
CA ILE A 42 14.12 -18.48 -1.65
C ILE A 42 14.14 -18.76 -3.15
N GLU A 43 14.40 -20.00 -3.51
CA GLU A 43 14.31 -20.41 -4.90
C GLU A 43 12.89 -20.24 -5.47
N LYS A 44 12.82 -19.81 -6.73
CA LYS A 44 11.54 -19.65 -7.44
C LYS A 44 10.75 -20.96 -7.55
N SER A 45 11.46 -22.08 -7.70
CA SER A 45 10.92 -23.44 -7.73
C SER A 45 10.20 -23.77 -6.42
N VAL A 46 10.82 -23.46 -5.29
CA VAL A 46 10.31 -23.71 -3.94
C VAL A 46 9.07 -22.84 -3.66
N LEU A 47 9.12 -21.55 -4.01
CA LEU A 47 7.95 -20.66 -3.84
C LEU A 47 6.72 -21.17 -4.62
N LYS A 48 6.91 -21.67 -5.86
CA LYS A 48 5.82 -22.25 -6.65
C LYS A 48 5.19 -23.45 -5.95
N LYS A 49 6.02 -24.38 -5.46
CA LYS A 49 5.56 -25.58 -4.74
C LYS A 49 4.82 -25.20 -3.45
N LEU A 50 5.32 -24.23 -2.69
CA LEU A 50 4.66 -23.75 -1.47
C LEU A 50 3.27 -23.15 -1.75
N LYS A 51 3.13 -22.38 -2.83
CA LYS A 51 1.84 -21.82 -3.25
C LYS A 51 0.83 -22.90 -3.62
N ILE A 52 1.24 -23.89 -4.40
CA ILE A 52 0.38 -25.02 -4.78
C ILE A 52 -0.09 -25.77 -3.52
N LYS A 53 0.84 -26.10 -2.62
CA LYS A 53 0.52 -26.78 -1.36
C LYS A 53 -0.45 -25.97 -0.48
N ALA A 54 -0.29 -24.65 -0.43
CA ALA A 54 -1.20 -23.78 0.32
C ALA A 54 -2.63 -23.82 -0.27
N ILE A 55 -2.76 -23.85 -1.60
CA ILE A 55 -4.05 -24.00 -2.29
C ILE A 55 -4.68 -25.37 -1.99
N GLU A 56 -3.91 -26.45 -2.13
CA GLU A 56 -4.38 -27.82 -1.84
C GLU A 56 -4.90 -27.97 -0.41
N GLN A 57 -4.23 -27.31 0.56
CA GLN A 57 -4.59 -27.34 1.96
C GLN A 57 -5.66 -26.29 2.34
N SER A 58 -6.11 -25.46 1.39
CA SER A 58 -7.05 -24.35 1.64
C SER A 58 -6.58 -23.39 2.75
N VAL A 59 -5.27 -23.19 2.86
CA VAL A 59 -4.66 -22.27 3.85
C VAL A 59 -3.90 -21.15 3.15
N SER A 60 -3.67 -20.05 3.87
CA SER A 60 -2.79 -18.99 3.37
C SER A 60 -1.33 -19.43 3.37
N LEU A 61 -0.53 -18.88 2.44
CA LEU A 61 0.91 -19.09 2.42
C LEU A 61 1.58 -18.66 3.74
N LYS A 62 1.09 -17.57 4.35
CA LYS A 62 1.52 -17.10 5.67
C LYS A 62 1.32 -18.17 6.74
N HIS A 63 0.13 -18.77 6.79
CA HIS A 63 -0.17 -19.84 7.76
C HIS A 63 0.78 -21.02 7.55
N LEU A 64 0.95 -21.48 6.32
CA LEU A 64 1.82 -22.61 6.00
C LEU A 64 3.29 -22.37 6.42
N ILE A 65 3.82 -21.18 6.15
CA ILE A 65 5.20 -20.81 6.54
C ILE A 65 5.33 -20.74 8.06
N ASN A 66 4.41 -20.05 8.74
CA ASN A 66 4.48 -19.91 10.19
C ASN A 66 4.34 -21.27 10.90
N THR A 67 3.44 -22.14 10.45
CA THR A 67 3.29 -23.48 11.00
C THR A 67 4.54 -24.33 10.80
N ALA A 68 5.23 -24.20 9.66
CA ALA A 68 6.50 -24.89 9.44
C ALA A 68 7.60 -24.39 10.37
N ILE A 69 7.68 -23.06 10.58
CA ILE A 69 8.63 -22.45 11.52
C ILE A 69 8.36 -22.92 12.95
N LEU A 70 7.09 -22.88 13.39
CA LEU A 70 6.68 -23.33 14.73
C LEU A 70 7.00 -24.81 14.95
N LYS A 71 6.76 -25.65 13.93
CA LYS A 71 7.09 -27.08 13.97
C LYS A 71 8.59 -27.32 14.19
N GLU A 72 9.47 -26.57 13.53
CA GLU A 72 10.91 -26.71 13.75
C GLU A 72 11.39 -26.16 15.08
N LEU A 73 10.66 -25.21 15.66
CA LEU A 73 10.93 -24.70 17.00
C LEU A 73 10.33 -25.59 18.11
N GLY A 74 9.55 -26.62 17.75
CA GLY A 74 8.87 -27.49 18.71
C GLY A 74 7.78 -26.78 19.52
N THR A 75 7.23 -25.68 19.00
CA THR A 75 6.22 -24.81 19.64
C THR A 75 4.86 -24.93 18.98
#